data_AF-A0AAW0DRB7-F1
#
_entry.id   AF-A0AAW0DRB7-F1
#
_cell.length_a   1.000
_cell.length_b   1.000
_cell.length_c   1.000
_cell.angle_alpha   90.00
_cell.angle_beta   90.00
_cell.angle_gamma   90.00
#
_symmetry.space_group_name_H-M   'P 1'
#
loop_
_entity.id
_entity.type
_entity.pdbx_description
1 polymer ?
#
loop_
_entity_poly.entity_id
_entity_poly.type
_entity_poly.pdbx_seq_one_letter_code
_entity_poly.pdbx_strand_id
1 'polypeptide(L)'
;MTGIKLKFAPPNGQTYEKGDFKALCRSTPIPYGSLPRYLANPFLYESLCPPRLWCGWLVGEKALYDLVVNHYPEERAKSGSGEHLACDIPFLLPDIVRALLKVPAALGHLVDVIDAAKPDGEFDYALVVGNNYEGLLPRQDILSLGATMFESKPPEWFLNNRCW
;
A
#
# COMPACT_ATOMS: atom_id res chain seq x y z
N MET A 1 30.68 19.55 -2.26
CA MET A 1 29.51 19.16 -3.06
C MET A 1 28.46 18.61 -2.11
N THR A 2 27.41 19.38 -1.81
CA THR A 2 26.28 18.91 -1.01
C THR A 2 25.50 17.91 -1.85
N GLY A 3 25.81 16.62 -1.67
CA GLY A 3 25.10 15.53 -2.35
C GLY A 3 23.61 15.60 -2.05
N ILE A 4 22.77 15.40 -3.06
CA ILE A 4 21.32 15.29 -2.89
C ILE A 4 21.07 14.14 -1.93
N LYS A 5 20.58 14.43 -0.71
CA LYS A 5 20.21 13.40 0.25
C LYS A 5 18.90 12.74 -0.21
N LEU A 6 19.01 11.54 -0.75
CA LEU A 6 17.86 10.72 -1.13
C LEU A 6 17.15 10.25 0.15
N LYS A 7 15.84 10.54 0.29
CA LYS A 7 15.06 10.24 1.50
C LYS A 7 14.96 8.75 1.83
N PHE A 8 14.98 7.90 0.81
CA PHE A 8 14.84 6.44 0.92
C PHE A 8 16.09 5.73 0.40
N ALA A 9 17.25 6.32 0.63
CA ALA A 9 18.52 5.63 0.44
C ALA A 9 19.05 5.15 1.81
N PRO A 10 19.81 4.04 1.86
CA PRO A 10 20.52 3.66 3.06
C PRO A 10 21.39 4.81 3.57
N PRO A 11 21.41 5.13 4.88
CA PRO A 11 22.23 6.22 5.41
C PRO A 11 23.73 6.06 5.15
N ASN A 12 24.22 4.82 5.12
CA ASN A 12 25.60 4.46 4.76
C ASN A 12 25.82 4.34 3.23
N GLY A 13 24.78 4.52 2.43
CA GLY A 13 24.79 4.39 0.98
C GLY A 13 24.87 2.96 0.43
N GLN A 14 24.82 1.94 1.30
CA GLN A 14 25.00 0.53 0.93
C GLN A 14 23.82 -0.37 1.36
N THR A 15 23.49 -0.38 2.66
CA THR A 15 22.47 -1.28 3.21
C THR A 15 21.73 -0.63 4.37
N TYR A 16 20.44 -0.93 4.50
CA TYR A 16 19.67 -0.51 5.66
C TYR A 16 20.07 -1.29 6.91
N GLU A 17 20.01 -0.61 8.05
CA GLU A 17 20.12 -1.18 9.37
C GLU A 17 18.76 -1.12 10.10
N LYS A 18 18.59 -1.96 11.14
CA LYS A 18 17.34 -2.03 11.93
C LYS A 18 16.87 -0.66 12.47
N GLY A 19 17.78 0.27 12.72
CA GLY A 19 17.46 1.62 13.19
C GLY A 19 16.91 2.56 12.12
N ASP A 20 17.17 2.29 10.84
CA ASP A 20 16.87 3.20 9.73
C ASP A 20 15.38 3.27 9.42
N PHE A 21 14.65 2.20 9.75
CA PHE A 21 13.21 2.10 9.56
C PHE A 21 12.47 3.36 10.07
N LYS A 22 12.81 3.84 11.27
CA LYS A 22 12.19 5.05 11.86
C LYS A 22 12.40 6.30 11.01
N ALA A 23 13.53 6.41 10.31
CA ALA A 23 13.79 7.52 9.41
C ALA A 23 13.02 7.37 8.08
N LEU A 24 12.89 6.14 7.58
CA LEU A 24 12.12 5.84 6.37
C LEU A 24 10.63 6.15 6.56
N CYS A 25 10.03 5.72 7.68
CA CYS A 25 8.61 5.96 7.96
C CYS A 25 8.23 7.44 7.97
N ARG A 26 9.10 8.31 8.48
CA ARG A 26 8.88 9.78 8.45
C ARG A 26 8.77 10.37 7.05
N SER A 27 9.21 9.61 6.04
CA SER A 27 9.14 10.01 4.64
C SER A 27 7.88 9.48 3.94
N THR A 28 7.04 8.70 4.61
CA THR A 28 5.75 8.20 4.12
C THR A 28 4.58 8.76 4.95
N PRO A 29 3.37 8.96 4.37
CA PRO A 29 3.03 8.69 2.98
C PRO A 29 3.71 9.65 1.99
N ILE A 30 3.95 9.17 0.77
CA ILE A 30 4.30 10.04 -0.37
C ILE A 30 3.03 10.23 -1.21
N PRO A 31 2.64 11.46 -1.56
CA PRO A 31 1.49 11.68 -2.44
C PRO A 31 1.63 10.94 -3.78
N TYR A 32 0.53 10.44 -4.35
CA TYR A 32 0.52 9.59 -5.56
C TYR A 32 1.44 10.07 -6.68
N GLY A 33 1.32 11.34 -7.07
CA GLY A 33 2.06 11.96 -8.18
C GLY A 33 3.47 12.45 -7.81
N SER A 34 3.90 12.24 -6.57
CA SER A 34 5.14 12.77 -6.03
C SER A 34 6.20 11.70 -5.78
N LEU A 35 6.00 10.47 -6.30
CA LEU A 35 6.98 9.39 -6.18
C LEU A 35 8.30 9.79 -6.88
N PRO A 36 9.42 9.91 -6.16
CA PRO A 36 10.70 10.24 -6.76
C PRO A 36 11.10 9.27 -7.88
N ARG A 37 11.73 9.77 -8.95
CA ARG A 37 12.07 8.97 -10.15
C ARG A 37 12.92 7.74 -9.84
N TYR A 38 13.83 7.83 -8.87
CA TYR A 38 14.67 6.70 -8.44
C TYR A 38 13.89 5.62 -7.70
N LEU A 39 12.75 5.97 -7.10
CA LEU A 39 11.83 5.01 -6.50
C LEU A 39 10.88 4.42 -7.54
N ALA A 40 10.43 5.22 -8.51
CA ALA A 40 9.55 4.77 -9.60
C ALA A 40 10.25 3.82 -10.60
N ASN A 41 11.58 3.83 -10.64
CA ASN A 41 12.37 2.98 -11.52
C ASN A 41 13.58 2.42 -10.74
N PRO A 42 13.35 1.49 -9.80
CA PRO A 42 14.40 1.01 -8.90
C PRO A 42 15.55 0.35 -9.67
N PHE A 43 15.26 -0.26 -10.82
CA PHE A 43 16.26 -0.92 -11.68
C PHE A 43 17.21 0.03 -12.42
N LEU A 44 16.92 1.35 -12.48
CA LEU A 44 17.82 2.31 -13.12
C LEU A 44 19.03 2.68 -12.25
N TYR A 45 19.01 2.29 -10.97
CA TYR A 45 20.04 2.62 -10.01
C TYR A 45 20.55 1.34 -9.35
N GLU A 46 21.31 0.52 -10.10
CA GLU A 46 21.79 -0.81 -9.65
C GLU A 46 22.50 -0.81 -8.29
N SER A 47 23.08 0.31 -7.87
CA SER A 47 23.74 0.47 -6.56
C SER A 47 22.80 0.91 -5.43
N LEU A 48 21.59 1.35 -5.76
CA LEU A 48 20.59 1.84 -4.82
C LEU A 48 19.46 0.83 -4.79
N CYS A 49 19.37 0.03 -3.72
CA CYS A 49 18.24 -0.85 -3.47
C CYS A 49 17.22 -0.10 -2.59
N PRO A 50 16.29 0.71 -3.14
CA PRO A 50 15.30 1.37 -2.32
C PRO A 50 14.31 0.37 -1.72
N PRO A 51 13.61 0.72 -0.63
CA PRO A 51 12.55 -0.10 -0.09
C PRO A 51 11.41 -0.30 -1.11
N ARG A 52 10.62 -1.36 -0.92
CA ARG A 52 9.38 -1.55 -1.66
C ARG A 52 8.31 -0.62 -1.06
N LEU A 53 7.83 0.31 -1.89
CA LEU A 53 6.74 1.21 -1.57
C LEU A 53 5.47 0.73 -2.26
N TRP A 54 4.40 0.66 -1.48
CA TRP A 54 3.09 0.19 -1.93
C TRP A 54 2.15 1.36 -2.14
N CYS A 55 1.39 1.34 -3.23
CA CYS A 55 0.46 2.41 -3.56
C CYS A 55 -0.97 2.01 -3.20
N GLY A 56 -1.68 2.84 -2.43
CA GLY A 56 -3.00 2.49 -1.95
C GLY A 56 -3.63 3.56 -1.08
N TRP A 57 -4.57 3.17 -0.23
CA TRP A 57 -5.22 4.04 0.73
C TRP A 57 -4.98 3.51 2.14
N LEU A 58 -4.52 4.38 3.04
CA LEU A 58 -4.53 4.08 4.47
C LEU A 58 -5.97 4.16 4.95
N VAL A 59 -6.51 3.02 5.40
CA VAL A 59 -7.92 2.90 5.78
C VAL A 59 -8.03 2.69 7.28
N GLY A 60 -7.21 1.79 7.79
CA GLY A 60 -7.22 1.30 9.14
C GLY A 60 -8.29 0.26 9.44
N GLU A 61 -8.05 -0.53 10.49
CA GLU A 61 -8.79 -1.77 10.77
C GLU A 61 -10.31 -1.58 10.81
N LYS A 62 -10.79 -0.65 11.64
CA LYS A 62 -12.23 -0.38 11.79
C LYS A 62 -12.87 0.04 10.46
N ALA A 63 -12.21 0.94 9.72
CA ALA A 63 -12.78 1.45 8.49
C ALA A 63 -12.71 0.43 7.35
N LEU A 64 -11.74 -0.50 7.35
CA LEU A 64 -11.75 -1.64 6.43
C LEU A 64 -12.94 -2.56 6.69
N TYR A 65 -13.24 -2.83 7.96
CA TYR A 65 -14.44 -3.57 8.34
C TYR A 65 -15.71 -2.86 7.88
N ASP A 66 -15.84 -1.57 8.18
CA ASP A 66 -17.00 -0.77 7.77
C ASP A 66 -17.14 -0.76 6.24
N LEU A 67 -16.03 -0.68 5.50
CA LEU A 67 -16.01 -0.73 4.05
C LEU A 67 -16.50 -2.08 3.51
N VAL A 68 -16.06 -3.21 4.08
CA VAL A 68 -16.55 -4.53 3.69
C VAL A 68 -18.05 -4.66 3.98
N VAL A 69 -18.51 -4.26 5.17
CA VAL A 69 -19.93 -4.36 5.55
C VAL A 69 -20.83 -3.45 4.71
N ASN A 70 -20.38 -2.23 4.39
CA ASN A 70 -21.18 -1.26 3.66
C ASN A 70 -21.26 -1.57 2.16
N HIS A 71 -20.18 -2.08 1.56
CA HIS A 71 -20.14 -2.36 0.13
C HIS A 71 -20.49 -3.81 -0.22
N TYR A 72 -20.32 -4.75 0.72
CA TYR A 72 -20.49 -6.20 0.52
C TYR A 72 -21.21 -6.84 1.72
N PRO A 73 -22.46 -6.42 2.01
CA PRO A 73 -23.19 -6.87 3.20
C PRO A 73 -23.43 -8.39 3.25
N GLU A 74 -23.43 -9.07 2.11
CA GLU A 74 -23.54 -10.51 1.99
C GLU A 74 -22.34 -11.26 2.61
N GLU A 75 -21.16 -10.64 2.63
CA GLU A 75 -19.96 -11.25 3.20
C GLU A 75 -20.09 -11.36 4.73
N ARG A 76 -20.74 -10.37 5.36
CA ARG A 76 -21.06 -10.42 6.79
C ARG A 76 -21.92 -11.63 7.15
N ALA A 77 -22.86 -12.02 6.28
CA ALA A 77 -23.73 -13.16 6.52
C ALA A 77 -22.99 -14.51 6.45
N LYS A 78 -21.89 -14.58 5.67
CA LYS A 78 -21.08 -15.80 5.51
C LYS A 78 -20.12 -16.01 6.69
N SER A 79 -19.61 -14.93 7.28
CA SER A 79 -18.58 -14.96 8.31
C SER A 79 -19.07 -15.21 9.75
N GLY A 80 -20.39 -15.36 9.99
CA GLY A 80 -20.91 -15.61 11.34
C GLY A 80 -20.79 -14.38 12.27
N SER A 81 -20.54 -14.60 13.58
CA SER A 81 -20.35 -13.51 14.56
C SER A 81 -19.27 -12.52 14.07
N GLY A 82 -19.57 -11.23 14.08
CA GLY A 82 -18.75 -10.17 13.46
C GLY A 82 -17.28 -10.10 13.90
N GLU A 83 -16.88 -10.76 14.98
CA GLU A 83 -15.48 -10.90 15.41
C GLU A 83 -14.63 -11.75 14.46
N HIS A 84 -15.18 -12.76 13.77
CA HIS A 84 -14.40 -13.57 12.82
C HIS A 84 -14.12 -12.82 11.52
N LEU A 85 -15.05 -11.99 11.07
CA LEU A 85 -14.88 -11.17 9.87
C LEU A 85 -13.69 -10.21 9.99
N ALA A 86 -13.43 -9.66 11.18
CA ALA A 86 -12.29 -8.76 11.43
C ALA A 86 -10.94 -9.41 11.06
N CYS A 87 -10.73 -10.67 11.43
CA CYS A 87 -9.50 -11.41 11.13
C CYS A 87 -9.38 -11.82 9.65
N ASP A 88 -10.52 -12.01 8.97
CA ASP A 88 -10.56 -12.48 7.59
C ASP A 88 -10.49 -11.34 6.57
N ILE A 89 -10.82 -10.10 6.96
CA ILE A 89 -10.87 -8.94 6.06
C ILE A 89 -9.60 -8.71 5.24
N PRO A 90 -8.38 -8.79 5.82
CA PRO A 90 -7.16 -8.63 5.03
C PRO A 90 -7.02 -9.66 3.90
N PHE A 91 -7.62 -10.84 4.04
CA PHE A 91 -7.60 -11.89 3.02
C PHE A 91 -8.76 -11.78 2.04
N LEU A 92 -9.95 -11.42 2.53
CA LEU A 92 -11.18 -11.36 1.75
C LEU A 92 -11.26 -10.11 0.86
N LEU A 93 -10.92 -8.93 1.41
CA LEU A 93 -11.09 -7.67 0.71
C LEU A 93 -10.31 -7.61 -0.63
N PRO A 94 -9.06 -8.09 -0.72
CA PRO A 94 -8.36 -8.16 -1.99
C PRO A 94 -9.11 -8.97 -3.05
N ASP A 95 -9.70 -10.11 -2.69
CA ASP A 95 -10.47 -10.95 -3.62
C ASP A 95 -11.72 -10.24 -4.13
N ILE A 96 -12.43 -9.55 -3.23
CA ILE A 96 -13.59 -8.76 -3.58
C ILE A 96 -13.21 -7.65 -4.57
N VAL A 97 -12.16 -6.90 -4.28
CA VAL A 97 -11.67 -5.80 -5.14
C VAL A 97 -11.23 -6.34 -6.50
N ARG A 98 -10.51 -7.47 -6.52
CA ARG A 98 -10.12 -8.16 -7.76
C ARG A 98 -11.33 -8.53 -8.62
N ALA A 99 -12.37 -9.09 -8.00
CA ALA A 99 -13.59 -9.47 -8.70
C ALA A 99 -14.36 -8.26 -9.24
N LEU A 100 -14.50 -7.19 -8.43
CA LEU A 100 -15.20 -5.96 -8.80
C LEU A 100 -14.61 -5.32 -10.06
N LEU A 101 -13.28 -5.17 -10.09
CA LEU A 101 -12.57 -4.53 -11.21
C LEU A 101 -12.29 -5.50 -12.35
N LYS A 102 -12.61 -6.79 -12.18
CA LYS A 102 -12.24 -7.87 -13.12
C LYS A 102 -10.74 -7.87 -13.40
N VAL A 103 -9.93 -7.74 -12.33
CA VAL A 103 -8.47 -7.71 -12.41
C VAL A 103 -8.00 -9.02 -13.06
N PRO A 104 -7.23 -8.98 -14.16
CA PRO A 104 -6.65 -10.18 -14.74
C PRO A 104 -5.82 -10.95 -13.71
N ALA A 105 -5.89 -12.29 -13.74
CA ALA A 105 -5.17 -13.13 -12.77
C ALA A 105 -3.67 -12.79 -12.65
N ALA A 106 -3.02 -12.43 -13.78
CA ALA A 106 -1.63 -12.01 -13.82
C ALA A 106 -1.32 -10.76 -12.97
N LEU A 107 -2.30 -9.89 -12.76
CA LEU A 107 -2.19 -8.66 -11.95
C LEU A 107 -2.80 -8.82 -10.55
N GLY A 108 -3.34 -9.99 -10.21
CA GLY A 108 -4.05 -10.20 -8.95
C GLY A 108 -3.20 -9.95 -7.71
N HIS A 109 -1.89 -10.22 -7.81
CA HIS A 109 -0.91 -9.99 -6.75
C HIS A 109 -0.65 -8.50 -6.44
N LEU A 110 -1.08 -7.58 -7.32
CA LEU A 110 -0.95 -6.13 -7.08
C LEU A 110 -2.01 -5.60 -6.11
N VAL A 111 -3.11 -6.34 -5.91
CA VAL A 111 -4.17 -5.97 -4.97
C VAL A 111 -3.98 -6.72 -3.67
N ASP A 112 -3.80 -6.00 -2.57
CA ASP A 112 -3.58 -6.62 -1.25
C ASP A 112 -4.00 -5.69 -0.11
N VAL A 113 -4.06 -6.22 1.12
CA VAL A 113 -4.13 -5.44 2.35
C VAL A 113 -2.82 -5.61 3.11
N ILE A 114 -2.16 -4.50 3.43
CA ILE A 114 -0.85 -4.51 4.08
C ILE A 114 -0.84 -3.73 5.40
N ASP A 115 0.13 -4.05 6.25
CA ASP A 115 0.55 -3.21 7.38
C ASP A 115 1.39 -2.02 6.86
N ALA A 116 0.74 -0.89 6.63
CA ALA A 116 1.36 0.34 6.15
C ALA A 116 1.93 1.18 7.31
N ALA A 117 3.17 1.63 7.15
CA ALA A 117 3.83 2.47 8.14
C ALA A 117 3.31 3.92 8.09
N LYS A 118 3.01 4.46 9.27
CA LYS A 118 2.68 5.87 9.49
C LYS A 118 3.94 6.69 9.81
N PRO A 119 3.89 8.03 9.68
CA PRO A 119 5.05 8.90 9.96
C PRO A 119 5.65 8.77 11.37
N ASP A 120 4.85 8.36 12.35
CA ASP A 120 5.24 8.14 13.75
C ASP A 120 5.94 6.78 13.97
N GLY A 121 5.94 5.89 12.98
CA GLY A 121 6.51 4.56 13.04
C GLY A 121 5.52 3.47 13.50
N GLU A 122 4.28 3.84 13.80
CA GLU A 122 3.19 2.90 14.03
C GLU A 122 2.68 2.35 12.69
N PHE A 123 1.91 1.27 12.74
CA PHE A 123 1.32 0.63 11.57
C PHE A 123 -0.19 0.75 11.58
N ASP A 124 -0.76 0.76 10.39
CA ASP A 124 -2.19 0.60 10.21
C ASP A 124 -2.46 -0.08 8.86
N TYR A 125 -3.67 -0.56 8.65
CA TYR A 125 -3.97 -1.29 7.42
C TYR A 125 -4.21 -0.36 6.23
N ALA A 126 -3.64 -0.73 5.09
CA ALA A 126 -3.88 -0.09 3.80
C ALA A 126 -4.34 -1.10 2.75
N LEU A 127 -5.36 -0.75 1.96
CA LEU A 127 -5.66 -1.45 0.71
C LEU A 127 -4.74 -0.91 -0.37
N VAL A 128 -3.95 -1.78 -1.00
CA VAL A 128 -2.96 -1.43 -2.01
C VAL A 128 -3.31 -2.01 -3.37
N VAL A 129 -2.85 -1.34 -4.42
CA VAL A 129 -3.14 -1.62 -5.84
C VAL A 129 -1.87 -1.66 -6.69
N GLY A 130 -0.75 -1.95 -6.04
CA GLY A 130 0.54 -2.21 -6.66
C GLY A 130 1.70 -1.66 -5.85
N ASN A 131 2.90 -1.71 -6.43
CA ASN A 131 4.12 -1.23 -5.81
C ASN A 131 5.12 -0.72 -6.85
N ASN A 132 6.19 -0.09 -6.37
CA ASN A 132 7.18 0.55 -7.22
C ASN A 132 8.12 -0.42 -7.97
N TYR A 133 8.04 -1.73 -7.71
CA TYR A 133 8.83 -2.76 -8.40
C TYR A 133 8.05 -3.50 -9.47
N GLU A 134 6.79 -3.82 -9.20
CA GLU A 134 5.91 -4.63 -10.06
C GLU A 134 4.90 -3.77 -10.84
N GLY A 135 4.86 -2.46 -10.54
CA GLY A 135 3.95 -1.52 -11.16
C GLY A 135 2.61 -1.43 -10.43
N LEU A 136 1.66 -0.79 -11.07
CA LEU A 136 0.34 -0.49 -10.53
C LEU A 136 -0.75 -1.11 -11.40
N LEU A 137 -1.94 -1.28 -10.83
CA LEU A 137 -3.14 -1.48 -11.63
C LEU A 137 -3.33 -0.34 -12.65
N PRO A 138 -4.09 -0.59 -13.74
CA PRO A 138 -4.42 0.45 -14.70
C PRO A 138 -5.02 1.69 -14.02
N ARG A 139 -4.58 2.89 -14.43
CA ARG A 139 -4.97 4.17 -13.81
C ARG A 139 -6.48 4.34 -13.68
N GLN A 140 -7.25 3.89 -14.68
CA GLN A 140 -8.71 3.98 -14.67
C GLN A 140 -9.33 3.17 -13.52
N ASP A 141 -8.77 1.99 -13.22
CA ASP A 141 -9.27 1.10 -12.18
C ASP A 141 -8.95 1.69 -10.79
N ILE A 142 -7.77 2.28 -10.63
CA ILE A 142 -7.37 3.01 -9.41
C ILE A 142 -8.31 4.18 -9.15
N LEU A 143 -8.62 4.98 -10.18
CA LEU A 143 -9.53 6.12 -10.05
C LEU A 143 -10.96 5.67 -9.73
N SER A 144 -11.41 4.58 -10.37
CA SER A 144 -12.72 3.99 -10.09
C SER A 144 -12.82 3.53 -8.63
N LEU A 145 -11.81 2.81 -8.11
CA LEU A 145 -11.77 2.43 -6.70
C LEU A 145 -11.78 3.63 -5.77
N GLY A 146 -10.96 4.65 -6.04
CA GLY A 146 -10.92 5.88 -5.26
C GLY A 146 -12.30 6.52 -5.15
N ALA A 147 -13.02 6.63 -6.28
CA ALA A 147 -14.36 7.20 -6.31
C ALA A 147 -15.41 6.32 -5.60
N THR A 148 -15.33 5.00 -5.75
CA THR A 148 -16.32 4.07 -5.18
C THR A 148 -16.15 3.85 -3.69
N MET A 149 -14.92 3.77 -3.19
CA MET A 149 -14.63 3.24 -1.85
C MET A 149 -13.94 4.25 -0.93
N PHE A 150 -13.36 5.32 -1.48
CA PHE A 150 -12.48 6.22 -0.73
C PHE A 150 -12.82 7.71 -0.92
N GLU A 151 -14.09 8.03 -1.21
CA GLU A 151 -14.57 9.41 -1.35
C GLU A 151 -13.74 10.23 -2.36
N SER A 152 -13.25 9.59 -3.43
CA SER A 152 -12.34 10.18 -4.42
C SER A 152 -11.00 10.69 -3.87
N LYS A 153 -10.60 10.27 -2.66
CA LYS A 153 -9.24 10.54 -2.15
C LYS A 153 -8.21 9.88 -3.08
N PRO A 154 -7.13 10.58 -3.46
CA PRO A 154 -6.07 9.96 -4.22
C PRO A 154 -5.36 8.90 -3.36
N PRO A 155 -4.80 7.85 -3.98
CA PRO A 155 -3.93 6.94 -3.23
C PRO A 155 -2.63 7.64 -2.82
N GLU A 156 -1.87 7.01 -1.97
CA GLU A 156 -0.54 7.45 -1.54
C GLU A 156 0.41 6.26 -1.53
N TRP A 157 1.71 6.53 -1.38
CA TRP A 157 2.74 5.51 -1.30
C TRP A 157 3.19 5.31 0.15
N PHE A 158 3.19 4.06 0.58
CA PHE A 158 3.49 3.65 1.95
C PHE A 158 4.64 2.66 2.01
N LEU A 159 5.38 2.72 3.11
CA LEU A 159 6.33 1.67 3.48
C LEU A 159 5.55 0.53 4.16
N ASN A 160 5.98 -0.71 3.97
CA ASN A 160 5.43 -1.88 4.64
C ASN A 160 6.36 -2.30 5.80
N ASN A 161 5.82 -2.93 6.85
CA ASN A 161 6.59 -3.44 8.00
C ASN A 161 7.60 -4.57 7.68
N ARG A 162 7.45 -5.26 6.55
CA ARG A 162 8.20 -6.47 6.17
C ARG A 162 9.20 -6.29 5.02
N CYS A 163 9.11 -5.23 4.22
CA CYS A 163 9.86 -5.11 2.96
C CYS A 163 10.47 -3.72 2.76
N TRP A 164 11.41 -3.35 3.64
CA TRP A 164 12.19 -2.12 3.57
C TRP A 164 13.67 -2.37 3.32
#